data_AF-A0A351RBB3-F1
#
_entry.id   AF-A0A351RBB3-F1
#
_cell.length_a   1.000
_cell.length_b   1.000
_cell.length_c   1.000
_cell.angle_alpha   90.00
_cell.angle_beta   90.00
_cell.angle_gamma   90.00
#
_symmetry.space_group_name_H-M   'P 1'
#
loop_
_entity.id
_entity.type
_entity.pdbx_description
1 polymer ?
#
loop_
_entity_poly.entity_id
_entity_poly.type
_entity_poly.pdbx_seq_one_letter_code
_entity_poly.pdbx_strand_id
1 'polypeptide(L)'
;MWDSIQSQGSWQGEIWNKRKCGEIYPEWLTITAVKNRDNIVTHYVGTMIDITARKSIEERVHHLAHYDPLTDLPNRTLLTDRLHQALAQVRREKAKLALMFLDLDKFKPVNDLLGHDIGDLLLQAVAERLTTRIKRQTDTVARIGGDEFVIVLSQIESNQDAAMVANEVVSALTQPFLIEQHTIHISCSIGIGIYPLHGSDVVSLMRIADQAMYEAKRAGRGCFRFYTEETTNQSSLDSPTQSP
;
A
#
# COMPACT_ATOMS: atom_id res chain seq x y z
N MET A 1 -38.84 -5.05 4.65
CA MET A 1 -39.07 -6.29 3.89
C MET A 1 -40.57 -6.54 3.73
N TRP A 2 -41.30 -6.89 4.79
CA TRP A 2 -42.72 -7.24 4.71
C TRP A 2 -43.63 -6.16 4.11
N ASP A 3 -43.39 -4.88 4.40
CA ASP A 3 -44.16 -3.79 3.80
C ASP A 3 -44.05 -3.73 2.27
N SER A 4 -42.87 -4.03 1.72
CA SER A 4 -42.63 -4.09 0.27
C SER A 4 -43.31 -5.31 -0.36
N ILE A 5 -43.28 -6.46 0.31
CA ILE A 5 -44.01 -7.65 -0.14
C ILE A 5 -45.52 -7.40 -0.15
N GLN A 6 -46.05 -6.73 0.88
CA GLN A 6 -47.49 -6.45 1.01
C GLN A 6 -47.98 -5.39 0.01
N SER A 7 -47.17 -4.37 -0.26
CA SER A 7 -47.53 -3.27 -1.16
C SER A 7 -47.23 -3.54 -2.63
N GLN A 8 -46.11 -4.20 -2.94
CA GLN A 8 -45.58 -4.38 -4.30
C GLN A 8 -45.62 -5.84 -4.77
N GLY A 9 -45.92 -6.79 -3.88
CA GLY A 9 -46.01 -8.22 -4.22
C GLY A 9 -44.66 -8.94 -4.31
N SER A 10 -43.55 -8.23 -4.13
CA SER A 10 -42.21 -8.84 -4.07
C SER A 10 -41.26 -8.01 -3.20
N TRP A 11 -40.19 -8.65 -2.76
CA TRP A 11 -39.05 -8.02 -2.13
C TRP A 11 -37.78 -8.74 -2.55
N GLN A 12 -36.71 -8.00 -2.75
CA GLN A 12 -35.39 -8.55 -3.01
C GLN A 12 -34.34 -7.76 -2.24
N GLY A 13 -33.32 -8.46 -1.73
CA GLY A 13 -32.22 -7.80 -1.08
C GLY A 13 -31.22 -8.77 -0.48
N GLU A 14 -30.10 -8.20 -0.03
CA GLU A 14 -29.10 -8.92 0.72
C GLU A 14 -29.50 -9.04 2.19
N ILE A 15 -29.40 -10.25 2.74
CA ILE A 15 -29.52 -10.51 4.18
C ILE A 15 -28.41 -11.42 4.67
N TRP A 16 -28.17 -11.39 5.97
CA TRP A 16 -27.36 -12.39 6.65
C TRP A 16 -28.27 -13.52 7.13
N ASN A 17 -27.97 -14.75 6.73
CA ASN A 17 -28.67 -15.94 7.17
C ASN A 17 -27.70 -16.90 7.88
N LYS A 18 -28.24 -17.93 8.52
CA LYS A 18 -27.49 -18.91 9.32
C LYS A 18 -27.76 -20.31 8.80
N ARG A 19 -26.71 -21.01 8.39
CA ARG A 19 -26.81 -22.41 7.97
C ARG A 19 -27.21 -23.30 9.16
N LYS A 20 -27.69 -24.51 8.87
CA LYS A 20 -27.99 -25.52 9.90
C LYS A 20 -26.77 -25.86 10.79
N CYS A 21 -25.55 -25.78 10.25
CA CYS A 21 -24.30 -25.98 11.00
C CYS A 21 -23.94 -24.79 11.92
N GLY A 22 -24.65 -23.66 11.83
CA GLY A 22 -24.43 -22.48 12.64
C GLY A 22 -23.59 -21.38 11.99
N GLU A 23 -22.99 -21.65 10.82
CA GLU A 23 -22.25 -20.67 10.02
C GLU A 23 -23.16 -19.53 9.55
N ILE A 24 -22.70 -18.29 9.72
CA ILE A 24 -23.39 -17.10 9.22
C ILE A 24 -22.88 -16.81 7.81
N TYR A 25 -23.79 -16.62 6.86
CA TYR A 25 -23.46 -16.37 5.46
C TYR A 25 -24.38 -15.29 4.86
N PRO A 26 -23.86 -14.46 3.94
CA PRO A 26 -24.68 -13.52 3.19
C PRO A 26 -25.44 -14.26 2.09
N GLU A 27 -26.73 -13.94 1.94
CA GLU A 27 -27.55 -14.43 0.83
C GLU A 27 -28.31 -13.29 0.15
N TRP A 28 -28.48 -13.42 -1.16
CA TRP A 28 -29.45 -12.64 -1.91
C TRP A 28 -30.78 -13.37 -1.85
N LEU A 29 -31.75 -12.77 -1.16
CA LEU A 29 -33.08 -13.33 -0.99
C LEU A 29 -34.07 -12.56 -1.85
N THR A 30 -34.81 -13.27 -2.70
CA THR A 30 -35.98 -12.76 -3.41
C THR A 30 -37.23 -13.47 -2.91
N ILE A 31 -38.23 -12.72 -2.46
CA ILE A 31 -39.54 -13.23 -2.06
C ILE A 31 -40.59 -12.64 -2.98
N THR A 32 -41.42 -13.48 -3.59
CA THR A 32 -42.53 -13.06 -4.45
C THR A 32 -43.85 -13.69 -3.99
N ALA A 33 -44.88 -12.87 -3.88
CA ALA A 33 -46.24 -13.29 -3.55
C ALA A 33 -46.93 -13.91 -4.77
N VAL A 34 -47.47 -15.12 -4.62
CA VAL A 34 -48.24 -15.81 -5.65
C VAL A 34 -49.72 -15.59 -5.39
N LYS A 35 -50.42 -15.01 -6.37
CA LYS A 35 -51.84 -14.68 -6.28
C LYS A 35 -52.70 -15.64 -7.08
N ASN A 36 -53.90 -15.92 -6.60
CA ASN A 36 -54.92 -16.67 -7.34
C ASN A 36 -55.63 -15.75 -8.37
N ARG A 37 -56.65 -16.28 -9.07
CA ARG A 37 -57.44 -15.53 -10.06
C ARG A 37 -58.22 -14.35 -9.46
N ASP A 38 -58.51 -14.40 -8.17
CA ASP A 38 -59.21 -13.35 -7.41
C ASP A 38 -58.23 -12.33 -6.81
N ASN A 39 -56.96 -12.34 -7.22
CA ASN A 39 -55.89 -11.45 -6.74
C ASN A 39 -55.56 -11.60 -5.24
N ILE A 40 -55.94 -12.74 -4.64
CA ILE A 40 -55.65 -13.08 -3.24
C ILE A 40 -54.30 -13.80 -3.18
N VAL A 41 -53.40 -13.36 -2.31
CA VAL A 41 -52.12 -14.03 -2.05
C VAL A 41 -52.39 -15.40 -1.44
N THR A 42 -51.83 -16.45 -2.04
CA THR A 42 -51.99 -17.84 -1.57
C THR A 42 -50.69 -18.40 -1.00
N HIS A 43 -49.55 -18.05 -1.60
CA HIS A 43 -48.23 -18.57 -1.25
C HIS A 43 -47.16 -17.50 -1.47
N TYR A 44 -45.99 -17.72 -0.87
CA TYR A 44 -44.78 -16.96 -1.18
C TYR A 44 -43.74 -17.92 -1.75
N VAL A 45 -43.06 -17.50 -2.81
CA VAL A 45 -41.93 -18.22 -3.38
C VAL A 45 -40.66 -17.45 -3.03
N GLY A 46 -39.74 -18.12 -2.36
CA GLY A 46 -38.43 -17.58 -1.98
C GLY A 46 -37.33 -18.22 -2.80
N THR A 47 -36.46 -17.43 -3.43
CA THR A 47 -35.18 -17.91 -3.96
C THR A 47 -34.05 -17.32 -3.13
N MET A 48 -33.12 -18.20 -2.72
CA MET A 48 -31.97 -17.85 -1.90
C MET A 48 -30.72 -18.19 -2.70
N ILE A 49 -29.88 -17.19 -2.94
CA ILE A 49 -28.59 -17.38 -3.59
C ILE A 49 -27.53 -17.03 -2.55
N ASP A 50 -26.73 -18.02 -2.19
CA ASP A 50 -25.54 -17.79 -1.38
C ASP A 50 -24.56 -16.91 -2.15
N ILE A 51 -24.25 -15.73 -1.61
CA ILE A 51 -23.34 -14.76 -2.25
C ILE A 51 -21.98 -14.70 -1.57
N THR A 52 -21.65 -15.65 -0.68
CA THR A 52 -20.38 -15.69 0.07
C THR A 52 -19.18 -15.66 -0.88
N ALA A 53 -19.17 -16.53 -1.90
CA ALA A 53 -18.10 -16.59 -2.88
C ALA A 53 -17.96 -15.26 -3.64
N ARG A 54 -19.09 -14.68 -4.08
CA ARG A 54 -19.11 -13.39 -4.78
C ARG A 54 -18.51 -12.28 -3.91
N LYS A 55 -18.92 -12.17 -2.65
CA LYS A 55 -18.38 -11.16 -1.73
C LYS A 55 -16.89 -11.35 -1.46
N SER A 56 -16.44 -12.59 -1.23
CA SER A 56 -15.02 -12.86 -1.03
C SER A 56 -14.17 -12.50 -2.25
N ILE A 57 -14.71 -12.67 -3.46
CA ILE A 57 -14.06 -12.26 -4.69
C ILE A 57 -14.03 -10.74 -4.80
N GLU A 58 -15.14 -10.06 -4.52
CA GLU A 58 -15.22 -8.59 -4.52
C GLU A 58 -14.22 -7.97 -3.51
N GLU A 59 -14.16 -8.50 -2.29
CA GLU A 59 -13.19 -8.08 -1.27
C GLU A 59 -11.75 -8.34 -1.73
N ARG A 60 -11.46 -9.51 -2.30
CA ARG A 60 -10.11 -9.82 -2.80
C ARG A 60 -9.72 -8.95 -3.99
N VAL A 61 -10.64 -8.66 -4.90
CA VAL A 61 -10.40 -7.73 -6.02
C VAL A 61 -10.13 -6.33 -5.47
N HIS A 62 -10.91 -5.87 -4.51
CA HIS A 62 -10.68 -4.59 -3.86
C HIS A 62 -9.31 -4.54 -3.15
N HIS A 63 -8.94 -5.63 -2.48
CA HIS A 63 -7.66 -5.75 -1.80
C HIS A 63 -6.49 -5.70 -2.79
N LEU A 64 -6.53 -6.51 -3.85
CA LEU A 64 -5.50 -6.54 -4.90
C LEU A 64 -5.38 -5.22 -5.67
N ALA A 65 -6.45 -4.43 -5.73
CA ALA A 65 -6.40 -3.10 -6.35
C ALA A 65 -5.60 -2.08 -5.51
N HIS A 66 -5.48 -2.28 -4.19
CA HIS A 66 -4.93 -1.28 -3.26
C HIS A 66 -3.71 -1.76 -2.45
N TYR A 67 -3.47 -3.06 -2.38
CA TYR A 67 -2.40 -3.65 -1.59
C TYR A 67 -1.47 -4.50 -2.45
N ASP A 68 -0.20 -4.54 -2.07
CA ASP A 68 0.82 -5.39 -2.65
C ASP A 68 0.58 -6.84 -2.20
N PRO A 69 0.40 -7.80 -3.13
CA PRO A 69 0.01 -9.17 -2.78
C PRO A 69 1.06 -9.95 -2.01
N LEU A 70 2.33 -9.52 -2.04
CA LEU A 70 3.41 -10.20 -1.32
C LEU A 70 3.53 -9.70 0.12
N THR A 71 3.52 -8.38 0.32
CA THR A 71 3.83 -7.74 1.61
C THR A 71 2.61 -7.24 2.37
N ASP A 72 1.44 -7.25 1.74
CA ASP A 72 0.19 -6.69 2.26
C ASP A 72 0.25 -5.18 2.56
N LEU A 73 1.32 -4.51 2.12
CA LEU A 73 1.46 -3.06 2.22
C LEU A 73 0.62 -2.36 1.16
N PRO A 74 0.19 -1.10 1.39
CA PRO A 74 -0.30 -0.23 0.35
C PRO A 74 0.55 -0.32 -0.93
N ASN A 75 -0.12 -0.55 -2.06
CA ASN A 75 0.53 -0.50 -3.37
C ASN A 75 0.62 0.96 -3.87
N ARG A 76 1.15 1.14 -5.08
CA ARG A 76 1.28 2.46 -5.71
C ARG A 76 -0.03 3.26 -5.78
N THR A 77 -1.16 2.59 -6.04
CA THR A 77 -2.49 3.21 -6.13
C THR A 77 -2.89 3.78 -4.78
N LEU A 78 -2.88 2.95 -3.72
CA LEU A 78 -3.27 3.38 -2.38
C LEU A 78 -2.29 4.41 -1.79
N LEU A 79 -0.98 4.26 -2.05
CA LEU A 79 0.03 5.25 -1.66
C LEU A 79 -0.29 6.64 -2.25
N THR A 80 -0.62 6.69 -3.54
CA THR A 80 -0.89 7.95 -4.24
C THR A 80 -2.15 8.63 -3.70
N ASP A 81 -3.21 7.86 -3.43
CA ASP A 81 -4.42 8.37 -2.78
C ASP A 81 -4.12 8.93 -1.39
N ARG A 82 -3.44 8.17 -0.54
CA ARG A 82 -3.07 8.61 0.82
C ARG A 82 -2.17 9.84 0.80
N LEU A 83 -1.24 9.94 -0.14
CA LEU A 83 -0.36 11.09 -0.25
C LEU A 83 -1.12 12.35 -0.72
N HIS A 84 -2.09 12.23 -1.63
CA HIS A 84 -2.97 13.34 -1.97
C HIS A 84 -3.75 13.85 -0.75
N GLN A 85 -4.30 12.93 0.06
CA GLN A 85 -5.03 13.27 1.28
C GLN A 85 -4.11 13.97 2.31
N ALA A 86 -2.92 13.41 2.55
CA ALA A 86 -1.94 13.97 3.46
C ALA A 86 -1.47 15.37 3.02
N LEU A 87 -1.18 15.57 1.73
CA LEU A 87 -0.81 16.88 1.17
C LEU A 87 -1.93 17.92 1.30
N ALA A 88 -3.18 17.52 1.09
CA ALA A 88 -4.32 18.40 1.30
C ALA A 88 -4.45 18.81 2.78
N GLN A 89 -4.19 17.87 3.71
CA GLN A 89 -4.21 18.13 5.14
C GLN A 89 -3.11 19.11 5.56
N VAL A 90 -1.82 18.80 5.29
CA VAL A 90 -0.71 19.66 5.74
C VAL A 90 -0.75 21.05 5.11
N ARG A 91 -1.31 21.19 3.90
CA ARG A 91 -1.53 22.48 3.25
C ARG A 91 -2.51 23.36 4.04
N ARG A 92 -3.60 22.78 4.56
CA ARG A 92 -4.57 23.50 5.40
C ARG A 92 -3.97 23.89 6.75
N GLU A 93 -3.17 22.99 7.33
CA GLU A 93 -2.57 23.17 8.65
C GLU A 93 -1.27 23.99 8.62
N LYS A 94 -0.76 24.33 7.43
CA LYS A 94 0.58 24.93 7.21
C LYS A 94 1.70 24.09 7.86
N ALA A 95 1.53 22.77 7.85
CA ALA A 95 2.48 21.80 8.35
C ALA A 95 3.41 21.30 7.24
N LYS A 96 4.41 20.50 7.63
CA LYS A 96 5.33 19.83 6.71
C LYS A 96 5.01 18.34 6.63
N LEU A 97 5.37 17.73 5.50
CA LEU A 97 5.30 16.30 5.26
C LEU A 97 6.65 15.83 4.71
N ALA A 98 7.09 14.64 5.10
CA ALA A 98 8.23 13.98 4.47
C ALA A 98 7.78 12.76 3.66
N LEU A 99 8.38 12.61 2.49
CA LEU A 99 8.29 11.42 1.66
C LEU A 99 9.68 10.81 1.57
N MET A 100 9.81 9.55 1.96
CA MET A 100 11.04 8.78 1.90
C MET A 100 10.88 7.70 0.84
N PHE A 101 11.74 7.74 -0.17
CA PHE A 101 11.85 6.67 -1.16
C PHE A 101 13.01 5.77 -0.75
N LEU A 102 12.76 4.46 -0.65
CA LEU A 102 13.68 3.48 -0.13
C LEU A 102 13.88 2.36 -1.14
N ASP A 103 15.12 1.94 -1.33
CA ASP A 103 15.49 0.78 -2.13
C ASP A 103 16.44 -0.11 -1.34
N LEU A 104 16.24 -1.42 -1.44
CA LEU A 104 17.08 -2.40 -0.76
C LEU A 104 18.39 -2.62 -1.54
N ASP A 105 19.49 -2.26 -0.89
CA ASP A 105 20.81 -2.33 -1.49
C ASP A 105 21.20 -3.79 -1.77
N LYS A 106 21.55 -4.08 -3.02
CA LYS A 106 22.00 -5.43 -3.44
C LYS A 106 20.95 -6.52 -3.21
N PHE A 107 19.66 -6.20 -3.34
CA PHE A 107 18.60 -7.21 -3.32
C PHE A 107 18.72 -8.24 -4.46
N LYS A 108 19.04 -7.80 -5.69
CA LYS A 108 19.19 -8.71 -6.84
C LYS A 108 20.19 -9.87 -6.59
N PRO A 109 21.41 -9.62 -6.08
CA PRO A 109 22.31 -10.70 -5.65
C PRO A 109 21.72 -11.72 -4.66
N VAL A 110 20.77 -11.32 -3.80
CA VAL A 110 20.07 -12.25 -2.90
C VAL A 110 19.21 -13.22 -3.73
N ASN A 111 18.43 -12.71 -4.67
CA ASN A 111 17.63 -13.54 -5.57
C ASN A 111 18.50 -14.47 -6.42
N ASP A 112 19.58 -13.92 -6.99
CA ASP A 112 20.47 -14.66 -7.87
C ASP A 112 21.19 -15.81 -7.12
N LEU A 113 21.48 -15.63 -5.82
CA LEU A 113 22.22 -16.60 -5.00
C LEU A 113 21.32 -17.58 -4.23
N LEU A 114 20.20 -17.12 -3.68
CA LEU A 114 19.34 -17.87 -2.76
C LEU A 114 17.96 -18.21 -3.35
N GLY A 115 17.66 -17.73 -4.55
CA GLY A 115 16.39 -17.95 -5.23
C GLY A 115 15.33 -16.90 -4.89
N HIS A 116 14.34 -16.78 -5.77
CA HIS A 116 13.26 -15.80 -5.65
C HIS A 116 12.38 -16.03 -4.41
N ASP A 117 12.16 -17.27 -3.99
CA ASP A 117 11.35 -17.57 -2.80
C ASP A 117 11.97 -16.95 -1.52
N ILE A 118 13.29 -17.03 -1.38
CA ILE A 118 14.02 -16.39 -0.27
C ILE A 118 13.98 -14.86 -0.39
N GLY A 119 14.06 -14.34 -1.62
CA GLY A 119 13.87 -12.92 -1.90
C GLY A 119 12.50 -12.41 -1.46
N ASP A 120 11.45 -13.16 -1.76
CA ASP A 120 10.08 -12.83 -1.42
C ASP A 120 9.86 -12.84 0.10
N LEU A 121 10.40 -13.84 0.80
CA LEU A 121 10.40 -13.89 2.27
C LEU A 121 11.19 -12.72 2.88
N LEU A 122 12.32 -12.33 2.27
CA LEU A 122 13.08 -11.16 2.71
C LEU A 122 12.27 -9.87 2.57
N LEU A 123 11.56 -9.68 1.45
CA LEU A 123 10.69 -8.52 1.23
C LEU A 123 9.56 -8.45 2.26
N GLN A 124 8.96 -9.59 2.61
CA GLN A 124 7.95 -9.69 3.67
C GLN A 124 8.54 -9.30 5.03
N ALA A 125 9.72 -9.83 5.38
CA ALA A 125 10.38 -9.50 6.63
C ALA A 125 10.82 -8.02 6.71
N VAL A 126 11.21 -7.42 5.57
CA VAL A 126 11.48 -5.98 5.46
C VAL A 126 10.19 -5.18 5.72
N ALA A 127 9.07 -5.56 5.09
CA ALA A 127 7.79 -4.89 5.30
C ALA A 127 7.35 -4.92 6.77
N GLU A 128 7.46 -6.08 7.42
CA GLU A 128 7.19 -6.22 8.86
C GLU A 128 8.13 -5.36 9.71
N ARG A 129 9.43 -5.35 9.39
CA ARG A 129 10.40 -4.53 10.13
C ARG A 129 10.15 -3.03 9.95
N LEU A 130 9.70 -2.58 8.77
CA LEU A 130 9.35 -1.19 8.53
C LEU A 130 8.09 -0.79 9.31
N THR A 131 7.02 -1.58 9.23
CA THR A 131 5.74 -1.30 9.91
C THR A 131 5.86 -1.33 11.43
N THR A 132 6.74 -2.17 11.99
CA THR A 132 7.01 -2.17 13.44
C THR A 132 7.76 -0.92 13.92
N ARG A 133 8.51 -0.24 13.04
CA ARG A 133 9.19 1.03 13.34
C ARG A 133 8.28 2.23 13.12
N ILE A 134 7.51 2.24 12.03
CA ILE A 134 6.58 3.31 11.69
C ILE A 134 5.21 3.04 12.32
N LYS A 135 5.07 3.42 13.60
CA LYS A 135 3.89 3.07 14.41
C LYS A 135 2.72 4.04 14.32
N ARG A 136 2.92 5.25 13.78
CA ARG A 136 1.85 6.25 13.71
C ARG A 136 0.85 5.82 12.63
N GLN A 137 -0.43 5.74 12.99
CA GLN A 137 -1.49 5.39 12.04
C GLN A 137 -1.62 6.40 10.89
N THR A 138 -1.20 7.64 11.12
CA THR A 138 -1.17 8.69 10.09
C THR A 138 -0.05 8.48 9.08
N ASP A 139 1.01 7.77 9.44
CA ASP A 139 2.14 7.52 8.55
C ASP A 139 1.84 6.29 7.70
N THR A 140 2.39 6.26 6.49
CA THR A 140 2.15 5.18 5.53
C THR A 140 3.47 4.55 5.14
N VAL A 141 3.53 3.22 5.20
CA VAL A 141 4.57 2.42 4.55
C VAL A 141 3.92 1.74 3.35
N ALA A 142 4.53 1.82 2.19
CA ALA A 142 4.01 1.26 0.93
C ALA A 142 5.13 0.52 0.20
N ARG A 143 4.76 -0.50 -0.59
CA ARG A 143 5.66 -1.14 -1.56
C ARG A 143 5.17 -0.81 -2.96
N ILE A 144 6.02 -0.22 -3.79
CA ILE A 144 5.62 0.30 -5.10
C ILE A 144 6.05 -0.59 -6.27
N GLY A 145 6.88 -1.61 -5.99
CA GLY A 145 7.36 -2.62 -6.94
C GLY A 145 8.76 -3.10 -6.56
N GLY A 146 9.13 -4.33 -6.98
CA GLY A 146 10.48 -4.86 -6.77
C GLY A 146 10.93 -4.78 -5.30
N ASP A 147 12.07 -4.14 -5.08
CA ASP A 147 12.71 -3.83 -3.80
C ASP A 147 12.49 -2.38 -3.34
N GLU A 148 11.53 -1.67 -3.95
CA GLU A 148 11.24 -0.27 -3.68
C GLU A 148 10.09 -0.10 -2.68
N PHE A 149 10.35 0.65 -1.62
CA PHE A 149 9.40 1.04 -0.59
C PHE A 149 9.29 2.55 -0.49
N VAL A 150 8.12 3.03 -0.06
CA VAL A 150 7.90 4.45 0.21
C VAL A 150 7.33 4.62 1.61
N ILE A 151 7.87 5.57 2.36
CA ILE A 151 7.36 5.98 3.66
C ILE A 151 6.88 7.42 3.57
N VAL A 152 5.65 7.66 4.02
CA VAL A 152 5.06 9.00 4.12
C VAL A 152 4.91 9.33 5.60
N LEU A 153 5.61 10.35 6.05
CA LEU A 153 5.43 10.94 7.38
C LEU A 153 4.49 12.13 7.24
N SER A 154 3.21 11.89 7.56
CA SER A 154 2.12 12.78 7.18
C SER A 154 2.19 14.14 7.87
N GLN A 155 2.89 14.25 9.00
CA GLN A 155 3.11 15.51 9.68
C GLN A 155 4.44 15.48 10.44
N ILE A 156 5.36 16.36 10.06
CA ILE A 156 6.63 16.60 10.75
C ILE A 156 6.74 18.07 11.17
N GLU A 157 7.42 18.35 12.27
CA GLU A 157 7.69 19.71 12.74
C GLU A 157 8.96 20.25 12.07
N SER A 158 9.95 19.38 11.89
CA SER A 158 11.26 19.73 11.37
C SER A 158 11.81 18.69 10.39
N ASN A 159 12.78 19.10 9.57
CA ASN A 159 13.49 18.17 8.70
C ASN A 159 14.28 17.13 9.53
N GLN A 160 14.65 17.46 10.78
CA GLN A 160 15.34 16.56 11.69
C GLN A 160 14.49 15.36 12.08
N ASP A 161 13.16 15.51 12.14
CA ASP A 161 12.23 14.42 12.45
C ASP A 161 12.30 13.35 11.35
N ALA A 162 12.31 13.78 10.09
CA ALA A 162 12.49 12.91 8.94
C ALA A 162 13.89 12.24 8.96
N ALA A 163 14.94 13.00 9.30
CA ALA A 163 16.28 12.43 9.43
C ALA A 163 16.38 11.37 10.55
N MET A 164 15.68 11.58 11.66
CA MET A 164 15.64 10.63 12.78
C MET A 164 14.98 9.32 12.35
N VAL A 165 13.79 9.39 11.74
CA VAL A 165 13.09 8.21 11.23
C VAL A 165 13.91 7.51 10.15
N ALA A 166 14.54 8.24 9.23
CA ALA A 166 15.39 7.64 8.20
C ALA A 166 16.59 6.89 8.80
N ASN A 167 17.25 7.46 9.82
CA ASN A 167 18.32 6.77 10.55
C ASN A 167 17.83 5.51 11.27
N GLU A 168 16.66 5.56 11.91
CA GLU A 168 16.07 4.40 12.55
C GLU A 168 15.77 3.29 11.55
N VAL A 169 15.25 3.64 10.37
CA VAL A 169 14.99 2.69 9.28
C VAL A 169 16.28 2.06 8.77
N VAL A 170 17.30 2.86 8.45
CA VAL A 170 18.61 2.35 8.00
C VAL A 170 19.21 1.41 9.05
N SER A 171 19.21 1.81 10.32
CA SER A 171 19.74 1.01 11.43
C SER A 171 18.96 -0.30 11.61
N ALA A 172 17.63 -0.25 11.51
CA ALA A 172 16.78 -1.42 11.63
C ALA A 172 16.99 -2.39 10.46
N LEU A 173 17.08 -1.92 9.22
CA LEU A 173 17.28 -2.77 8.06
C LEU A 173 18.70 -3.34 7.97
N THR A 174 19.69 -2.69 8.59
CA THR A 174 21.07 -3.21 8.69
C THR A 174 21.18 -4.42 9.64
N GLN A 175 20.21 -4.61 10.55
CA GLN A 175 20.19 -5.81 11.39
C GLN A 175 19.99 -7.07 10.52
N PRO A 176 20.63 -8.21 10.87
CA PRO A 176 20.49 -9.43 10.08
C PRO A 176 19.03 -9.89 9.96
N PHE A 177 18.67 -10.47 8.83
CA PHE A 177 17.40 -11.16 8.61
C PHE A 177 17.64 -12.66 8.68
N LEU A 178 16.96 -13.33 9.60
CA LEU A 178 16.94 -14.79 9.66
C LEU A 178 15.74 -15.27 8.83
N ILE A 179 16.01 -15.73 7.62
CA ILE A 179 15.02 -16.24 6.68
C ILE A 179 15.30 -17.73 6.48
N GLU A 180 14.41 -18.56 7.00
CA GLU A 180 14.61 -20.01 7.08
C GLU A 180 15.97 -20.36 7.74
N GLN A 181 16.91 -20.92 6.97
CA GLN A 181 18.25 -21.31 7.38
C GLN A 181 19.34 -20.28 7.00
N HIS A 182 18.96 -19.16 6.38
CA HIS A 182 19.87 -18.14 5.88
C HIS A 182 19.89 -16.92 6.81
N THR A 183 21.10 -16.43 7.09
CA THR A 183 21.30 -15.11 7.71
C THR A 183 21.69 -14.10 6.63
N ILE A 184 20.75 -13.25 6.25
CA ILE A 184 20.91 -12.28 5.17
C ILE A 184 21.24 -10.91 5.76
N HIS A 185 22.30 -10.31 5.25
CA HIS A 185 22.68 -8.93 5.57
C HIS A 185 22.39 -8.06 4.36
N ILE A 186 21.50 -7.09 4.55
CA ILE A 186 21.13 -6.11 3.53
C ILE A 186 21.16 -4.72 4.16
N SER A 187 21.26 -3.70 3.33
CA SER A 187 21.08 -2.31 3.75
C SER A 187 20.03 -1.65 2.86
N CYS A 188 19.74 -0.38 3.11
CA CYS A 188 18.88 0.39 2.23
C CYS A 188 19.49 1.75 1.92
N SER A 189 19.18 2.24 0.73
CA SER A 189 19.42 3.63 0.34
C SER A 189 18.10 4.38 0.42
N ILE A 190 18.09 5.54 1.07
CA ILE A 190 16.88 6.35 1.27
C ILE A 190 17.06 7.75 0.69
N GLY A 191 16.08 8.22 -0.07
CA GLY A 191 15.97 9.61 -0.51
C GLY A 191 14.78 10.31 0.12
N ILE A 192 14.97 11.55 0.55
CA ILE A 192 13.96 12.30 1.32
C ILE A 192 13.53 13.56 0.57
N GLY A 193 12.24 13.62 0.22
CA GLY A 193 11.52 14.81 -0.25
C GLY A 193 10.71 15.46 0.88
N ILE A 194 10.70 16.79 0.95
CA ILE A 194 9.99 17.54 2.01
C ILE A 194 8.98 18.48 1.37
N TYR A 195 7.72 18.38 1.75
CA TYR A 195 6.72 19.40 1.46
C TYR A 195 6.75 20.50 2.52
N PRO A 196 6.62 21.80 2.15
CA PRO A 196 6.50 22.33 0.78
C PRO A 196 7.85 22.66 0.11
N LEU A 197 8.99 22.35 0.75
CA LEU A 197 10.32 22.81 0.33
C LEU A 197 10.75 22.29 -1.05
N HIS A 198 10.53 21.01 -1.31
CA HIS A 198 11.00 20.32 -2.51
C HIS A 198 9.92 20.16 -3.57
N GLY A 199 8.65 20.39 -3.25
CA GLY A 199 7.56 20.17 -4.19
C GLY A 199 6.21 20.49 -3.57
N SER A 200 5.20 20.65 -4.44
CA SER A 200 3.86 21.05 -4.02
C SER A 200 2.76 20.02 -4.35
N ASP A 201 3.15 18.93 -5.01
CA ASP A 201 2.28 17.88 -5.52
C ASP A 201 2.98 16.51 -5.39
N VAL A 202 2.21 15.43 -5.58
CA VAL A 202 2.67 14.06 -5.45
C VAL A 202 3.80 13.73 -6.42
N VAL A 203 3.67 14.14 -7.68
CA VAL A 203 4.60 13.77 -8.74
C VAL A 203 5.96 14.41 -8.49
N SER A 204 5.98 15.70 -8.13
CA SER A 204 7.23 16.40 -7.82
C SER A 204 7.94 15.80 -6.59
N LEU A 205 7.21 15.51 -5.51
CA LEU A 205 7.80 14.93 -4.30
C LEU A 205 8.34 13.52 -4.52
N MET A 206 7.59 12.66 -5.22
CA MET A 206 8.02 11.29 -5.55
C MET A 206 9.30 11.32 -6.39
N ARG A 207 9.34 12.15 -7.45
CA ARG A 207 10.51 12.31 -8.32
C ARG A 207 11.74 12.77 -7.55
N ILE A 208 11.56 13.72 -6.63
CA ILE A 208 12.67 14.29 -5.87
C ILE A 208 13.21 13.31 -4.83
N ALA A 209 12.33 12.61 -4.13
CA ALA A 209 12.75 11.57 -3.20
C ALA A 209 13.50 10.43 -3.92
N ASP A 210 13.03 10.02 -5.10
CA ASP A 210 13.73 9.04 -5.94
C ASP A 210 15.13 9.53 -6.37
N GLN A 211 15.25 10.77 -6.84
CA GLN A 211 16.55 11.36 -7.19
C GLN A 211 17.52 11.39 -5.99
N ALA A 212 17.05 11.80 -4.82
CA ALA A 212 17.85 11.80 -3.60
C ALA A 212 18.28 10.38 -3.17
N MET A 213 17.43 9.38 -3.42
CA MET A 213 17.75 7.98 -3.13
C MET A 213 18.87 7.47 -4.04
N TYR A 214 18.82 7.84 -5.33
CA TYR A 214 19.89 7.52 -6.26
C TYR A 214 21.22 8.15 -5.84
N GLU A 215 21.20 9.36 -5.31
CA GLU A 215 22.39 10.01 -4.73
C GLU A 215 22.90 9.26 -3.49
N ALA A 216 22.02 8.76 -2.63
CA ALA A 216 22.40 7.89 -1.51
C ALA A 216 23.10 6.60 -2.00
N LYS A 217 22.61 5.99 -3.09
CA LYS A 217 23.27 4.83 -3.72
C LYS A 217 24.67 5.17 -4.22
N ARG A 218 24.85 6.34 -4.87
CA ARG A 218 26.15 6.82 -5.37
C ARG A 218 27.11 7.18 -4.24
N ALA A 219 26.60 7.64 -3.10
CA ALA A 219 27.38 8.01 -1.93
C ALA A 219 27.89 6.81 -1.10
N GLY A 220 27.70 5.57 -1.57
CA GLY A 220 28.19 4.37 -0.92
C GLY A 220 27.12 3.43 -0.37
N ARG A 221 25.83 3.75 -0.56
CA ARG A 221 24.67 2.97 -0.07
C ARG A 221 24.56 2.95 1.46
N GLY A 222 23.53 2.30 2.01
CA GLY A 222 23.35 2.17 3.46
C GLY A 222 23.19 3.49 4.21
N CYS A 223 22.63 4.51 3.54
CA CYS A 223 22.47 5.84 4.10
C CYS A 223 21.21 6.52 3.54
N PHE A 224 20.89 7.69 4.07
CA PHE A 224 19.84 8.55 3.55
C PHE A 224 20.40 9.87 3.02
N ARG A 225 19.70 10.49 2.08
CA ARG A 225 19.98 11.84 1.59
C ARG A 225 18.70 12.65 1.48
N PHE A 226 18.77 13.91 1.89
CA PHE A 226 17.79 14.89 1.45
C PHE A 226 18.11 15.30 0.02
N TYR A 227 17.09 15.67 -0.73
CA TYR A 227 17.30 16.32 -2.00
C TYR A 227 18.02 17.66 -1.84
N THR A 228 19.00 17.91 -2.71
CA THR A 228 19.70 19.18 -2.84
C THR A 228 19.73 19.58 -4.31
N GLU A 229 19.36 20.82 -4.64
CA GLU A 229 19.29 21.29 -6.04
C GLU A 229 20.64 21.28 -6.76
N GLU A 230 21.76 21.32 -6.04
CA GLU A 230 23.12 21.35 -6.62
C GLU A 230 23.48 20.11 -7.46
N THR A 231 22.81 18.97 -7.25
CA THR A 231 23.19 17.70 -7.88
C THR A 231 22.57 17.47 -9.27
N THR A 232 21.51 18.21 -9.63
CA THR A 232 20.80 18.02 -10.90
C THR A 232 21.63 18.44 -12.13
N ASN A 233 22.69 19.23 -11.96
CA ASN A 233 23.52 19.70 -13.07
C ASN A 233 24.59 18.69 -13.54
N GLN A 234 24.76 17.53 -12.88
CA GLN A 234 25.76 16.52 -13.28
C GLN A 234 25.18 15.31 -14.01
N SER A 235 23.87 15.07 -13.92
CA SER A 235 23.21 13.94 -14.59
C SER A 235 22.93 14.18 -16.09
N SER A 236 23.02 15.42 -16.54
CA SER A 236 22.72 15.84 -17.93
C SER A 236 23.91 15.74 -18.89
N LEU A 237 25.09 15.31 -18.42
CA LEU A 237 26.33 15.31 -19.21
C LEU A 237 26.86 13.92 -19.59
N ASP A 238 26.33 12.84 -19.03
CA ASP A 238 26.75 11.47 -19.36
C ASP A 238 25.73 10.75 -20.26
N SER A 239 25.61 11.23 -21.50
CA SER A 239 25.08 10.44 -22.62
C SER A 239 26.23 10.19 -23.60
N PRO A 240 26.78 8.97 -23.72
CA PRO A 240 27.74 8.69 -24.76
C PRO A 240 27.01 8.62 -26.10
N THR A 241 27.17 9.68 -26.90
CA THR A 241 27.02 9.63 -28.34
C THR A 241 27.93 8.54 -28.90
N GLN A 242 27.35 7.42 -29.30
CA GLN A 242 27.99 6.45 -30.19
C GLN A 242 27.16 6.34 -31.47
N SER A 243 27.65 6.97 -32.54
CA SER A 243 27.61 6.51 -33.94
C SER A 243 28.68 7.32 -34.68
N PRO A 244 29.38 6.70 -35.65
CA PRO A 244 28.80 6.61 -37.00
C PRO A 244 28.51 5.19 -37.46
#